data_AF-A0A7S3WMB0-F1
#
_entry.id   AF-A0A7S3WMB0-F1
#
_cell.length_a   1.000
_cell.length_b   1.000
_cell.length_c   1.000
_cell.angle_alpha   90.00
_cell.angle_beta   90.00
_cell.angle_gamma   90.00
#
_symmetry.space_group_name_H-M   'P 1'
#
loop_
_entity.id
_entity.type
_entity.pdbx_description
1 polymer ?
#
loop_
_entity_poly.entity_id
_entity_poly.type
_entity_poly.pdbx_seq_one_letter_code
_entity_poly.pdbx_strand_id
1 'polypeptide(L)'
;MRSDAVESRRIKDLPELEEYAYRVAGTVGLMLLPLLGADVEHARTPAIALGKAIQITNILRDATADAALGRVYLPRGIMDAYGVDEDDVLALRCTYEYCEAIR
;
A
#
# COMPACT_ATOMS: atom_id res chain seq x y z
N MET A 1 2.58 7.93 -9.52
CA MET A 1 1.74 9.12 -9.17
C MET A 1 2.66 10.23 -8.64
N ARG A 2 2.25 11.49 -8.47
CA ARG A 2 3.15 12.54 -7.91
C ARG A 2 3.70 12.16 -6.51
N SER A 3 2.92 11.39 -5.75
CA SER A 3 3.32 10.76 -4.47
C SER A 3 4.42 9.69 -4.59
N ASP A 4 4.75 9.26 -5.81
CA ASP A 4 5.84 8.33 -6.14
C ASP A 4 6.95 9.01 -6.95
N ALA A 5 6.91 10.34 -7.09
CA ALA A 5 7.96 11.11 -7.76
C ALA A 5 9.20 11.30 -6.87
N VAL A 6 9.19 10.73 -5.66
CA VAL A 6 10.32 10.70 -4.74
C VAL A 6 11.07 9.39 -4.98
N GLU A 7 12.39 9.48 -5.18
CA GLU A 7 13.25 8.33 -5.48
C GLU A 7 13.22 7.27 -4.36
N SER A 8 12.95 7.67 -3.11
CA SER A 8 12.74 6.76 -1.98
C SER A 8 11.46 7.10 -1.22
N ARG A 9 10.70 6.06 -0.83
CA ARG A 9 9.48 6.18 -0.02
C ARG A 9 9.56 5.24 1.17
N ARG A 10 9.21 5.74 2.36
CA ARG A 10 9.04 4.96 3.58
C ARG A 10 7.68 5.28 4.17
N ILE A 11 6.95 4.25 4.58
CA ILE A 11 5.71 4.38 5.33
C ILE A 11 6.01 4.09 6.80
N LYS A 12 5.73 5.06 7.67
CA LYS A 12 6.00 5.00 9.09
C LYS A 12 5.08 4.00 9.80
N ASP A 13 3.78 4.13 9.57
CA ASP A 13 2.74 3.42 10.33
C ASP A 13 1.49 3.11 9.48
N LEU A 14 0.58 2.32 10.04
CA LEU A 14 -0.67 1.93 9.38
C LEU A 14 -1.55 3.14 9.01
N PRO A 15 -1.72 4.17 9.86
CA PRO A 15 -2.43 5.39 9.48
C PRO A 15 -1.84 6.08 8.24
N GLU A 16 -0.51 6.18 8.14
CA GLU A 16 0.13 6.74 6.95
C GLU A 16 -0.10 5.85 5.71
N LEU A 17 -0.04 4.53 5.85
CA LEU A 17 -0.36 3.58 4.77
C LEU A 17 -1.79 3.79 4.27
N GLU A 18 -2.74 3.90 5.19
CA GLU A 18 -4.15 4.11 4.88
C GLU A 18 -4.41 5.45 4.19
N GLU A 19 -3.77 6.51 4.65
CA GLU A 19 -3.87 7.83 4.01
C GLU A 19 -3.27 7.80 2.62
N TYR A 20 -2.11 7.16 2.46
CA TYR A 20 -1.50 6.95 1.14
C TYR A 20 -2.44 6.19 0.21
N ALA A 21 -2.97 5.05 0.65
CA ALA A 21 -3.89 4.22 -0.13
C ALA A 21 -5.18 4.97 -0.50
N TYR A 22 -5.70 5.80 0.42
CA TYR A 22 -6.82 6.69 0.12
C TYR A 22 -6.48 7.66 -1.02
N ARG A 23 -5.35 8.37 -0.91
CA ARG A 23 -4.95 9.40 -1.88
C ARG A 23 -4.74 8.82 -3.27
N VAL A 24 -4.12 7.64 -3.38
CA VAL A 24 -3.74 7.06 -4.68
C VAL A 24 -4.81 6.18 -5.32
N ALA A 25 -5.67 5.54 -4.53
CA ALA A 25 -6.66 4.59 -5.04
C ALA A 25 -8.07 4.79 -4.48
N GLY A 26 -8.21 5.21 -3.21
CA GLY A 26 -9.53 5.53 -2.64
C GLY A 26 -10.23 6.66 -3.39
N THR A 27 -9.49 7.68 -3.83
CA THR A 27 -10.00 8.76 -4.68
C THR A 27 -10.47 8.26 -6.05
N VAL A 28 -9.78 7.29 -6.64
CA VAL A 28 -10.18 6.64 -7.88
C VAL A 28 -11.51 5.89 -7.71
N GLY A 29 -11.68 5.18 -6.58
CA GLY A 29 -12.95 4.54 -6.24
C GLY A 29 -14.14 5.51 -6.28
N LEU A 30 -13.96 6.74 -5.75
CA LEU A 30 -14.97 7.79 -5.83
C LEU A 30 -15.23 8.29 -7.24
N MET A 31 -14.18 8.44 -8.06
CA MET A 31 -14.31 8.88 -9.46
C MET A 31 -15.08 7.88 -10.32
N LEU A 32 -15.04 6.59 -9.97
CA LEU A 32 -15.75 5.53 -10.69
C LEU A 32 -17.25 5.48 -10.39
N LEU A 33 -17.69 5.94 -9.21
CA LEU A 33 -19.11 5.89 -8.81
C LEU A 33 -20.09 6.41 -9.86
N PRO A 34 -19.94 7.64 -10.41
CA PRO A 34 -20.85 8.14 -11.44
C PRO A 34 -20.78 7.35 -12.75
N LEU A 35 -19.60 6.80 -13.10
CA LEU A 35 -19.43 6.01 -14.32
C LEU A 35 -20.12 4.64 -14.22
N LEU A 36 -20.19 4.09 -13.02
CA LEU A 36 -20.85 2.82 -12.73
C LEU A 36 -22.36 2.97 -12.50
N GLY A 37 -22.91 4.19 -12.59
CA GLY A 37 -24.32 4.48 -12.30
C GLY A 37 -24.70 4.18 -10.84
N ALA A 38 -23.72 4.23 -9.93
CA ALA A 38 -23.93 3.91 -8.52
C ALA A 38 -24.57 5.08 -7.77
N ASP A 39 -25.36 4.76 -6.75
CA ASP A 39 -25.82 5.75 -5.78
C ASP A 39 -24.62 6.23 -4.95
N VAL A 40 -24.21 7.48 -5.17
CA VAL A 40 -23.02 8.07 -4.56
C VAL A 40 -23.11 8.09 -3.03
N GLU A 41 -24.28 8.37 -2.45
CA GLU A 41 -24.42 8.48 -1.00
C GLU A 41 -24.16 7.14 -0.31
N HIS A 42 -24.75 6.06 -0.85
CA HIS A 42 -24.59 4.72 -0.28
C HIS A 42 -23.26 4.07 -0.67
N ALA A 43 -22.74 4.35 -1.86
CA ALA A 43 -21.55 3.69 -2.39
C ALA A 43 -20.22 4.38 -2.04
N ARG A 44 -20.24 5.60 -1.49
CA ARG A 44 -19.03 6.38 -1.15
C ARG A 44 -18.05 5.59 -0.28
N THR A 45 -18.50 5.13 0.88
CA THR A 45 -17.68 4.40 1.86
C THR A 45 -17.14 3.08 1.30
N PRO A 46 -17.95 2.18 0.71
CA PRO A 46 -17.44 0.93 0.16
C PRO A 46 -16.50 1.15 -1.04
N ALA A 47 -16.73 2.17 -1.88
CA ALA A 47 -15.82 2.47 -2.99
C ALA A 47 -14.44 2.94 -2.51
N ILE A 48 -14.38 3.78 -1.47
CA ILE A 48 -13.10 4.16 -0.84
C ILE A 48 -12.41 2.93 -0.27
N ALA A 49 -13.15 2.09 0.47
CA ALA A 49 -12.60 0.88 1.09
C ALA A 49 -12.04 -0.09 0.04
N LEU A 50 -12.77 -0.31 -1.06
CA LEU A 50 -12.32 -1.13 -2.17
C LEU A 50 -11.05 -0.56 -2.82
N GLY A 51 -11.01 0.76 -3.08
CA GLY A 51 -9.82 1.41 -3.62
C GLY A 51 -8.60 1.24 -2.71
N LYS A 52 -8.77 1.46 -1.40
CA LYS A 52 -7.71 1.21 -0.41
C LYS A 52 -7.25 -0.26 -0.42
N ALA A 53 -8.19 -1.21 -0.43
CA ALA A 53 -7.90 -2.64 -0.41
C ALA A 53 -7.09 -3.05 -1.65
N ILE A 54 -7.51 -2.61 -2.85
CA ILE A 54 -6.76 -2.85 -4.09
C ILE A 54 -5.33 -2.30 -4.00
N GLN A 55 -5.15 -1.11 -3.42
CA GLN A 55 -3.81 -0.54 -3.27
C GLN A 55 -2.95 -1.32 -2.28
N ILE A 56 -3.51 -1.78 -1.16
CA ILE A 56 -2.81 -2.62 -0.20
C ILE A 56 -2.40 -3.94 -0.88
N THR A 57 -3.29 -4.55 -1.67
CA THR A 57 -2.95 -5.74 -2.47
C THR A 57 -1.81 -5.46 -3.46
N ASN A 58 -1.80 -4.31 -4.13
CA ASN A 58 -0.69 -3.93 -5.01
C ASN A 58 0.63 -3.80 -4.23
N ILE A 59 0.61 -3.18 -3.05
CA ILE A 59 1.78 -3.03 -2.18
C ILE A 59 2.36 -4.40 -1.78
N LEU A 60 1.51 -5.35 -1.39
CA LEU A 60 1.95 -6.70 -1.02
C LEU A 60 2.49 -7.48 -2.23
N ARG A 61 1.77 -7.43 -3.36
CA ARG A 61 2.16 -8.12 -4.60
C ARG A 61 3.50 -7.61 -5.15
N ASP A 62 3.70 -6.30 -5.12
CA ASP A 62 4.81 -5.64 -5.79
C ASP A 62 5.96 -5.28 -4.82
N ALA A 63 5.90 -5.72 -3.56
CA ALA A 63 6.85 -5.36 -2.49
C ALA A 63 8.32 -5.53 -2.88
N THR A 64 8.67 -6.64 -3.54
CA THR A 64 10.04 -6.91 -4.02
C THR A 64 10.45 -5.98 -5.16
N ALA A 65 9.52 -5.66 -6.08
CA ALA A 65 9.79 -4.75 -7.18
C ALA A 65 9.94 -3.30 -6.68
N ASP A 66 9.12 -2.89 -5.71
CA ASP A 66 9.22 -1.59 -5.04
C ASP A 66 10.53 -1.45 -4.26
N ALA A 67 10.96 -2.51 -3.57
CA ALA A 67 12.24 -2.54 -2.86
C ALA A 67 13.43 -2.37 -3.80
N ALA A 68 13.39 -2.95 -5.00
CA ALA A 68 14.41 -2.75 -6.03
C ALA A 68 14.50 -1.30 -6.52
N LEU A 69 13.43 -0.52 -6.36
CA LEU A 69 13.37 0.92 -6.61
C LEU A 69 13.67 1.75 -5.35
N GLY A 70 14.13 1.12 -4.26
CA GLY A 70 14.43 1.80 -3.02
C GLY A 70 13.19 2.28 -2.26
N ARG A 71 12.03 1.63 -2.44
CA ARG A 71 10.75 1.97 -1.79
C ARG A 71 10.32 0.86 -0.84
N VAL A 72 9.84 1.25 0.34
CA VAL A 72 9.29 0.32 1.34
C VAL A 72 7.97 0.88 1.82
N TYR A 73 6.89 0.22 1.42
CA TYR A 73 5.52 0.61 1.78
C TYR A 73 4.95 -0.19 2.96
N LEU A 74 5.60 -1.30 3.35
CA LEU A 74 5.21 -2.07 4.53
C LEU A 74 5.47 -1.21 5.78
N PRO A 75 4.47 -1.01 6.66
CA PRO A 75 4.65 -0.17 7.85
C PRO A 75 5.68 -0.77 8.80
N ARG A 76 6.48 0.10 9.43
CA ARG A 76 7.53 -0.32 10.36
C ARG A 76 7.01 -1.20 11.50
N GLY A 77 5.88 -0.86 12.09
CA GLY A 77 5.28 -1.69 13.16
C GLY A 77 4.89 -3.10 12.72
N ILE A 78 4.58 -3.32 11.44
CA ILE A 78 4.35 -4.67 10.89
C ILE A 78 5.67 -5.38 10.68
N MET A 79 6.67 -4.71 10.10
CA MET A 79 8.01 -5.29 9.94
C MET A 79 8.60 -5.73 11.28
N ASP A 80 8.53 -4.86 12.30
CA ASP A 80 9.02 -5.13 13.65
C ASP A 80 8.29 -6.33 14.29
N ALA A 81 6.97 -6.45 14.08
CA ALA A 81 6.18 -7.55 14.64
C ALA A 81 6.56 -8.93 14.07
N TYR A 82 7.08 -8.96 12.85
CA TYR A 82 7.54 -10.18 12.18
C TYR A 82 9.06 -10.35 12.20
N GLY A 83 9.81 -9.42 12.79
CA GLY A 83 11.27 -9.47 12.84
C GLY A 83 11.96 -9.19 11.50
N VAL A 84 11.31 -8.41 10.63
CA VAL A 84 11.82 -8.04 9.31
C VAL A 84 12.63 -6.75 9.40
N ASP A 85 13.90 -6.77 8.99
CA ASP A 85 14.70 -5.56 8.86
C ASP A 85 14.46 -4.88 7.50
N GLU A 86 14.48 -3.55 7.46
CA GLU A 86 14.37 -2.79 6.21
C GLU A 86 15.52 -3.10 5.25
N ASP A 87 16.72 -3.34 5.76
CA ASP A 87 17.89 -3.72 4.97
C ASP A 87 17.71 -5.10 4.31
N ASP A 88 16.96 -6.02 4.94
CA ASP A 88 16.61 -7.30 4.34
C ASP A 88 15.65 -7.11 3.15
N VAL A 89 14.66 -6.24 3.34
CA VAL A 89 13.70 -5.86 2.27
C VAL A 89 14.44 -5.24 1.10
N LEU A 90 15.29 -4.23 1.34
CA LEU A 90 16.01 -3.51 0.30
C LEU A 90 17.07 -4.35 -0.41
N ALA A 91 17.71 -5.28 0.29
CA ALA A 91 18.64 -6.23 -0.30
C ALA A 91 17.93 -7.41 -1.01
N LEU A 92 16.60 -7.41 -1.06
CA LEU A 92 15.76 -8.45 -1.67
C LEU A 92 16.03 -9.85 -1.08
N ARG A 93 16.34 -9.92 0.22
CA ARG A 93 16.52 -11.20 0.92
C ARG A 93 15.14 -11.75 1.30
N CYS A 94 14.65 -12.82 0.67
CA CYS A 94 13.46 -13.52 1.17
C CYS A 94 13.86 -14.38 2.38
N THR A 95 13.89 -13.74 3.55
CA THR A 95 13.91 -14.42 4.84
C THR A 95 12.52 -15.01 5.11
N TYR A 96 12.43 -16.02 5.98
CA TYR A 96 11.14 -16.62 6.34
C TYR A 96 10.17 -15.55 6.87
N GLU A 97 10.69 -14.66 7.70
CA GLU A 97 10.04 -13.52 8.31
C GLU A 97 9.49 -12.55 7.26
N TYR A 98 10.28 -12.21 6.23
CA TYR A 98 9.84 -11.34 5.14
C TYR A 98 8.73 -11.98 4.34
N CYS A 99 8.89 -13.26 3.96
CA CYS A 99 7.89 -13.93 3.17
C CYS A 99 6.56 -14.13 3.98
N GLU A 100 6.60 -14.23 5.31
CA GLU A 100 5.41 -14.25 6.19
C GLU A 100 4.78 -12.86 6.39
N ALA A 101 5.56 -11.78 6.44
CA ALA A 101 5.03 -10.43 6.62
C ALA A 101 4.24 -9.90 5.40
N ILE A 102 4.51 -10.44 4.20
CA ILE A 102 3.84 -10.04 2.94
C ILE A 102 2.70 -10.98 2.51
N ARG A 103 2.44 -12.05 3.29
CA ARG A 103 1.45 -13.09 2.99
C ARG A 103 0.07 -12.73 3.54
#